data_AF-A0A842MCV8-F1
#
_entry.id   AF-A0A842MCV8-F1
#
_cell.length_a   1.000
_cell.length_b   1.000
_cell.length_c   1.000
_cell.angle_alpha   90.00
_cell.angle_beta   90.00
_cell.angle_gamma   90.00
#
_symmetry.space_group_name_H-M   'P 1'
#
loop_
_entity.id
_entity.type
_entity.pdbx_description
1 polymer ?
#
loop_
_entity_poly.entity_id
_entity_poly.type
_entity_poly.pdbx_seq_one_letter_code
_entity_poly.pdbx_strand_id
1 'polypeptide(L)'
;MKNYVLPVLLVIVAAAIMGSSGYLYFQYYATPRCEACGMLITPEMDRNIIMIDVDTGQRIWTCCPGCMLRSVAAHPNVNITALDSWYGTSAASIQIIIRNGSVVSVEPETARILLGSKVVASCANNRIAINSTSIELLLDNGWNQDNPLAVFKNQLPEGVPVLAVSDALVGLKAKGISYVPPSTAFIGGIALVGILVLLIGFVAWRKLSAPVKATVKTN
;
A
#
# COMPACT_ATOMS: atom_id res chain seq x y z
N MET A 1 22.94 -44.25 -4.44
CA MET A 1 22.67 -42.96 -3.77
C MET A 1 22.75 -41.74 -4.69
N LYS A 2 23.72 -41.61 -5.61
CA LYS A 2 23.84 -40.45 -6.54
C LYS A 2 22.58 -40.19 -7.40
N ASN A 3 21.82 -41.22 -7.76
CA ASN A 3 20.66 -41.10 -8.67
C ASN A 3 19.45 -40.37 -8.08
N TYR A 4 19.35 -40.22 -6.75
CA TYR A 4 18.22 -39.54 -6.09
C TYR A 4 18.55 -38.11 -5.64
N VAL A 5 19.83 -37.73 -5.60
CA VAL A 5 20.24 -36.41 -5.10
C VAL A 5 19.71 -35.30 -6.00
N LEU A 6 19.80 -35.46 -7.33
CA LEU A 6 19.33 -34.44 -8.26
C LEU A 6 17.81 -34.26 -8.29
N PRO A 7 16.96 -35.32 -8.38
CA PRO A 7 15.52 -35.12 -8.33
C PRO A 7 15.06 -34.51 -7.00
N VAL A 8 15.68 -34.89 -5.87
CA VAL A 8 15.41 -34.24 -4.57
C VAL A 8 15.80 -32.76 -4.62
N LEU A 9 16.96 -32.41 -5.17
CA LEU A 9 17.39 -31.02 -5.32
C LEU A 9 16.42 -30.21 -6.20
N LEU A 10 15.98 -30.77 -7.32
CA LEU A 10 14.99 -30.11 -8.21
C LEU A 10 13.66 -29.85 -7.50
N VAL A 11 13.19 -30.81 -6.68
CA VAL A 11 11.97 -30.63 -5.89
C VAL A 11 12.14 -29.51 -4.87
N ILE A 12 13.28 -29.45 -4.17
CA ILE A 12 13.58 -28.38 -3.20
C ILE A 12 13.61 -27.02 -3.90
N VAL A 13 14.30 -26.92 -5.04
CA VAL A 13 14.37 -25.67 -5.83
C VAL A 13 12.99 -25.26 -6.31
N ALA A 14 12.19 -26.18 -6.84
CA ALA A 14 10.84 -25.90 -7.29
C ALA A 14 9.95 -25.41 -6.13
N ALA A 15 10.01 -26.07 -4.97
CA ALA A 15 9.27 -25.66 -3.78
C ALA A 15 9.69 -24.26 -3.30
N ALA A 16 10.99 -23.96 -3.31
CA ALA A 16 11.50 -22.63 -2.95
C ALA A 16 10.99 -21.55 -3.92
N ILE A 17 11.03 -21.79 -5.24
CA ILE A 17 10.55 -20.84 -6.25
C ILE A 17 9.04 -20.63 -6.13
N MET A 18 8.25 -21.69 -5.97
CA MET A 18 6.80 -21.59 -5.82
C MET A 18 6.43 -20.87 -4.52
N GLY A 19 7.10 -21.21 -3.40
CA GLY A 19 6.90 -20.57 -2.11
C GLY A 19 7.23 -19.07 -2.14
N SER A 20 8.40 -18.70 -2.70
CA SER A 20 8.79 -17.30 -2.80
C SER A 20 7.89 -16.52 -3.77
N SER A 21 7.52 -17.11 -4.91
CA SER A 21 6.63 -16.46 -5.89
C SER A 21 5.23 -16.26 -5.32
N GLY A 22 4.69 -17.27 -4.62
CA GLY A 22 3.40 -17.17 -3.93
C GLY A 22 3.42 -16.12 -2.82
N TYR A 23 4.49 -16.07 -2.04
CA TYR A 23 4.68 -15.05 -1.00
C TYR A 23 4.77 -13.64 -1.59
N LEU A 24 5.56 -13.44 -2.64
CA LEU A 24 5.66 -12.14 -3.33
C LEU A 24 4.31 -11.76 -3.94
N TYR A 25 3.63 -12.69 -4.61
CA TYR A 25 2.29 -12.45 -5.15
C TYR A 25 1.31 -11.99 -4.07
N PHE A 26 1.30 -12.67 -2.92
CA PHE A 26 0.48 -12.29 -1.79
C PHE A 26 0.80 -10.88 -1.29
N GLN A 27 2.09 -10.57 -1.09
CA GLN A 27 2.56 -9.23 -0.65
C GLN A 27 2.27 -8.10 -1.64
N TYR A 28 2.19 -8.40 -2.94
CA TYR A 28 1.94 -7.38 -3.97
C TYR A 28 0.47 -7.20 -4.29
N TYR A 29 -0.33 -8.27 -4.25
CA TYR A 29 -1.70 -8.26 -4.77
C TYR A 29 -2.79 -8.57 -3.75
N ALA A 30 -2.49 -9.27 -2.66
CA ALA A 30 -3.52 -9.64 -1.67
C ALA A 30 -3.70 -8.58 -0.58
N THR A 31 -2.66 -7.79 -0.31
CA THR A 31 -2.70 -6.72 0.71
C THR A 31 -3.13 -5.41 0.08
N PRO A 32 -4.18 -4.73 0.60
CA PRO A 32 -4.58 -3.42 0.10
C PRO A 32 -3.44 -2.42 0.20
N ARG A 33 -3.30 -1.57 -0.82
CA ARG A 33 -2.30 -0.52 -0.89
C ARG A 33 -2.98 0.82 -1.08
N CYS A 34 -2.39 1.85 -0.50
CA CYS A 34 -2.81 3.21 -0.73
C CYS A 34 -2.68 3.53 -2.21
N GLU A 35 -3.77 3.89 -2.85
CA GLU A 35 -3.78 4.14 -4.28
C GLU A 35 -2.90 5.34 -4.65
N ALA A 36 -2.81 6.36 -3.79
CA ALA A 36 -2.01 7.54 -4.06
C ALA A 36 -0.49 7.33 -3.98
N CYS A 37 0.01 6.46 -3.10
CA CYS A 37 1.46 6.33 -2.82
C CYS A 37 2.00 4.89 -2.74
N GLY A 38 1.16 3.87 -2.81
CA GLY A 38 1.59 2.46 -2.83
C GLY A 38 1.91 1.85 -1.48
N MET A 39 1.79 2.63 -0.39
CA MET A 39 2.01 2.16 0.97
C MET A 39 1.00 1.05 1.32
N LEU A 40 1.46 0.00 1.98
CA LEU A 40 0.59 -1.05 2.50
C LEU A 40 -0.40 -0.47 3.52
N ILE A 41 -1.67 -0.84 3.42
CA ILE A 41 -2.69 -0.45 4.39
C ILE A 41 -2.66 -1.43 5.56
N THR A 42 -2.32 -0.92 6.74
CA THR A 42 -2.45 -1.69 7.98
C THR A 42 -3.89 -1.67 8.49
N PRO A 43 -4.30 -2.60 9.37
CA PRO A 43 -5.64 -2.58 9.97
C PRO A 43 -5.97 -1.27 10.68
N GLU A 44 -4.98 -0.60 11.29
CA GLU A 44 -5.15 0.70 11.93
C GLU A 44 -5.43 1.79 10.88
N MET A 45 -4.67 1.80 9.77
CA MET A 45 -4.92 2.74 8.66
C MET A 45 -6.31 2.59 8.06
N ASP A 46 -6.73 1.35 7.84
CA ASP A 46 -8.06 1.03 7.29
C ASP A 46 -9.19 1.60 8.17
N ARG A 47 -9.05 1.48 9.49
CA ARG A 47 -10.05 2.01 10.43
C ARG A 47 -10.04 3.53 10.53
N ASN A 48 -8.89 4.18 10.28
CA ASN A 48 -8.77 5.62 10.39
C ASN A 48 -9.41 6.36 9.23
N ILE A 49 -9.41 5.79 8.02
CA ILE A 49 -9.93 6.48 6.82
C ILE A 49 -10.71 5.50 5.98
N ILE A 50 -12.01 5.78 5.83
CA ILE A 50 -12.93 5.08 4.94
C ILE A 50 -13.26 6.02 3.79
N MET A 51 -12.80 5.71 2.57
CA MET A 51 -13.10 6.50 1.38
C MET A 51 -13.87 5.63 0.37
N ILE A 52 -15.06 6.07 0.00
CA ILE A 52 -15.92 5.37 -0.98
C ILE A 52 -16.08 6.29 -2.19
N ASP A 53 -15.76 5.75 -3.36
CA ASP A 53 -16.13 6.37 -4.64
C ASP A 53 -17.63 6.20 -4.85
N VAL A 54 -18.33 7.32 -5.01
CA VAL A 54 -19.79 7.37 -5.12
C VAL A 54 -20.27 6.87 -6.48
N ASP A 55 -19.48 7.05 -7.54
CA ASP A 55 -19.86 6.67 -8.90
C ASP A 55 -19.80 5.14 -9.07
N THR A 56 -18.81 4.50 -8.44
CA THR A 56 -18.58 3.05 -8.57
C THR A 56 -19.04 2.24 -7.35
N GLY A 57 -19.28 2.89 -6.22
CA GLY A 57 -19.51 2.24 -4.93
C GLY A 57 -18.27 1.53 -4.37
N GLN A 58 -17.10 1.71 -4.99
CA GLN A 58 -15.88 0.99 -4.61
C GLN A 58 -15.16 1.67 -3.44
N ARG A 59 -14.54 0.82 -2.62
CA ARG A 59 -13.65 1.25 -1.55
C ARG A 59 -12.31 1.69 -2.12
N ILE A 60 -11.93 2.95 -1.86
CA ILE A 60 -10.62 3.51 -2.17
C ILE A 60 -9.74 3.44 -0.92
N TRP A 61 -8.56 2.85 -1.09
CA TRP A 61 -7.62 2.58 -0.02
C TRP A 61 -6.63 3.74 0.13
N THR A 62 -6.52 4.31 1.33
CA THR A 62 -5.67 5.49 1.58
C THR A 62 -4.94 5.33 2.92
N CYS A 63 -3.65 5.67 2.97
CA CYS A 63 -2.82 5.44 4.17
C CYS A 63 -2.72 6.65 5.10
N CYS A 64 -3.09 7.85 4.63
CA CYS A 64 -2.98 9.08 5.41
C CYS A 64 -3.94 10.17 4.88
N PRO A 65 -4.22 11.22 5.67
CA PRO A 65 -5.08 12.32 5.25
C PRO A 65 -4.57 13.07 4.01
N GLY A 66 -3.26 13.09 3.79
CA GLY A 66 -2.71 13.66 2.55
C GLY A 66 -3.09 12.83 1.32
N CYS A 67 -2.97 11.50 1.42
CA CYS A 67 -3.26 10.58 0.32
C CYS A 67 -4.76 10.52 -0.01
N MET A 68 -5.65 10.62 0.98
CA MET A 68 -7.09 10.60 0.70
C MET A 68 -7.51 11.77 -0.21
N LEU A 69 -6.93 12.96 -0.02
CA LEU A 69 -7.22 14.12 -0.86
C LEU A 69 -6.50 14.06 -2.22
N ARG A 70 -5.36 13.38 -2.30
CA ARG A 70 -4.69 13.10 -3.59
C ARG A 70 -5.51 12.17 -4.48
N SER A 71 -6.14 11.15 -3.88
CA SER A 71 -6.99 10.18 -4.60
C SER A 71 -8.19 10.84 -5.32
N VAL A 72 -8.59 12.05 -4.90
CA VAL A 72 -9.64 12.82 -5.58
C VAL A 72 -9.29 13.17 -7.03
N ALA A 73 -8.00 13.14 -7.40
CA ALA A 73 -7.58 13.34 -8.79
C ALA A 73 -8.11 12.26 -9.75
N ALA A 74 -8.26 11.02 -9.26
CA ALA A 74 -8.86 9.92 -10.01
C ALA A 74 -10.34 9.67 -9.63
N HIS A 75 -10.73 10.04 -8.41
CA HIS A 75 -12.07 9.82 -7.86
C HIS A 75 -12.72 11.16 -7.48
N PRO A 76 -13.27 11.92 -8.42
CA PRO A 76 -13.79 13.26 -8.16
C PRO A 76 -15.05 13.27 -7.28
N ASN A 77 -15.73 12.13 -7.11
CA ASN A 77 -16.95 11.99 -6.34
C ASN A 77 -16.77 10.97 -5.22
N VAL A 78 -16.45 11.43 -4.01
CA VAL A 78 -16.18 10.54 -2.87
C VAL A 78 -16.90 10.95 -1.59
N ASN A 79 -17.19 9.97 -0.76
CA ASN A 79 -17.54 10.16 0.64
C ASN A 79 -16.39 9.63 1.50
N ILE A 80 -15.90 10.44 2.43
CA ILE A 80 -14.80 10.08 3.31
C ILE A 80 -15.26 10.16 4.76
N THR A 81 -15.10 9.07 5.49
CA THR A 81 -15.16 9.04 6.96
C THR A 81 -13.75 8.92 7.49
N ALA A 82 -13.31 9.86 8.33
CA ALA A 82 -11.99 9.84 8.95
C ALA A 82 -12.10 9.92 10.48
N LEU A 83 -11.15 9.31 11.18
CA LEU A 83 -10.99 9.49 12.62
C LEU A 83 -10.02 10.64 12.90
N ASP A 84 -10.26 11.32 14.01
CA ASP A 84 -9.33 12.32 14.54
C ASP A 84 -8.00 11.66 14.91
N SER A 85 -6.88 12.27 14.51
CA SER A 85 -5.55 11.67 14.73
C SER A 85 -5.12 11.65 16.20
N TRP A 86 -5.71 12.51 17.05
CA TRP A 86 -5.45 12.58 18.48
C TRP A 86 -6.39 11.68 19.29
N TYR A 87 -7.70 11.83 19.11
CA TYR A 87 -8.75 11.15 19.86
C TYR A 87 -9.09 9.76 19.29
N GLY A 88 -8.82 9.49 18.01
CA GLY A 88 -9.18 8.24 17.38
C GLY A 88 -10.69 7.99 17.45
N THR A 89 -11.10 6.85 18.02
CA THR A 89 -12.51 6.47 18.19
C THR A 89 -13.20 7.14 19.38
N SER A 90 -12.48 7.89 20.24
CA SER A 90 -13.11 8.57 21.37
C SER A 90 -13.80 9.88 20.98
N ALA A 91 -13.61 10.35 19.74
CA ALA A 91 -14.31 11.49 19.16
C ALA A 91 -15.27 11.05 18.05
N ALA A 92 -16.20 11.94 17.69
CA ALA A 92 -17.04 11.75 16.51
C ALA A 92 -16.16 11.63 15.25
N SER A 93 -16.62 10.83 14.28
CA SER A 93 -15.93 10.72 13.00
C SER A 93 -16.05 12.02 12.19
N ILE A 94 -15.02 12.38 11.47
CA ILE A 94 -15.00 13.47 10.50
C ILE A 94 -15.57 12.97 9.18
N GLN A 95 -16.63 13.60 8.70
CA GLN A 95 -17.28 13.28 7.42
C GLN A 95 -16.90 14.34 6.39
N ILE A 96 -16.40 13.94 5.23
CA ILE A 96 -16.03 14.84 4.14
C ILE A 96 -16.74 14.36 2.87
N ILE A 97 -17.53 15.24 2.27
CA ILE A 97 -18.24 14.98 1.01
C ILE A 97 -17.57 15.79 -0.08
N ILE A 98 -17.11 15.11 -1.14
CA ILE A 98 -16.49 15.73 -2.31
C ILE A 98 -17.28 15.35 -3.55
N ARG A 99 -17.62 16.33 -4.38
CA ARG A 99 -18.29 16.15 -5.66
C ARG A 99 -17.59 16.96 -6.73
N ASN A 100 -17.46 16.40 -7.93
CA ASN A 100 -16.78 17.01 -9.06
C ASN A 100 -15.39 17.57 -8.68
N GLY A 101 -14.68 16.86 -7.81
CA GLY A 101 -13.35 17.22 -7.32
C GLY A 101 -13.29 18.46 -6.42
N SER A 102 -14.42 18.86 -5.83
CA SER A 102 -14.55 19.99 -4.91
C SER A 102 -15.25 19.58 -3.61
N VAL A 103 -14.85 20.16 -2.47
CA VAL A 103 -15.49 19.89 -1.18
C VAL A 103 -16.90 20.48 -1.16
N VAL A 104 -17.89 19.65 -0.85
CA VAL A 104 -19.29 20.04 -0.68
C VAL A 104 -19.59 20.31 0.79
N SER A 105 -19.14 19.41 1.68
CA SER A 105 -19.31 19.58 3.12
C SER A 105 -18.21 18.88 3.91
N VAL A 106 -17.98 19.37 5.12
CA VAL A 106 -17.08 18.79 6.12
C VAL A 106 -17.81 18.87 7.45
N GLU A 107 -18.02 17.73 8.11
CA GLU A 107 -18.67 17.66 9.41
C GLU A 107 -17.75 16.96 10.43
N PRO A 108 -17.37 17.63 11.54
CA PRO A 108 -17.66 19.03 11.83
C PRO A 108 -16.83 19.98 10.95
N GLU A 109 -17.37 21.17 10.67
CA GLU A 109 -16.69 22.21 9.86
C GLU A 109 -15.36 22.69 10.47
N THR A 110 -15.15 22.42 11.76
CA THR A 110 -13.90 22.69 12.49
C THR A 110 -12.76 21.75 12.11
N ALA A 111 -13.01 20.68 11.34
CA ALA A 111 -11.98 19.75 10.97
C ALA A 111 -10.87 20.40 10.11
N ARG A 112 -9.61 20.08 10.40
CA ARG A 112 -8.43 20.63 9.73
C ARG A 112 -7.44 19.53 9.34
N ILE A 113 -6.70 19.79 8.27
CA ILE A 113 -5.58 18.96 7.82
C ILE A 113 -4.28 19.62 8.30
N LEU A 114 -3.48 18.89 9.07
CA LEU A 114 -2.12 19.29 9.43
C LEU A 114 -1.19 18.66 8.40
N LEU A 115 -0.70 19.46 7.46
CA LEU A 115 -0.03 18.98 6.25
C LEU A 115 1.49 19.01 6.36
N GLY A 116 2.06 18.18 7.25
CA GLY A 116 3.51 18.10 7.43
C GLY A 116 4.27 17.66 6.17
N SER A 117 3.57 17.04 5.20
CA SER A 117 4.14 16.74 3.88
C SER A 117 4.55 17.95 3.04
N LYS A 118 4.15 19.17 3.43
CA LYS A 118 4.67 20.43 2.85
C LYS A 118 6.05 20.81 3.38
N VAL A 119 6.41 20.34 4.58
CA VAL A 119 7.70 20.62 5.20
C VAL A 119 8.69 19.48 4.94
N VAL A 120 8.25 18.24 5.13
CA VAL A 120 9.05 17.03 4.91
C VAL A 120 8.28 16.11 3.98
N ALA A 121 8.87 15.68 2.86
CA ALA A 121 8.20 14.88 1.83
C ALA A 121 7.84 13.44 2.29
N SER A 122 6.95 13.31 3.27
CA SER A 122 6.51 12.05 3.87
C SER A 122 5.02 12.09 4.23
N CYS A 123 4.31 11.03 3.86
CA CYS A 123 2.92 10.81 4.22
C CYS A 123 2.72 10.63 5.74
N ALA A 124 3.76 10.19 6.44
CA ALA A 124 3.73 9.96 7.89
C ALA A 124 3.61 11.24 8.71
N ASN A 125 3.77 12.42 8.10
CA ASN A 125 3.69 13.72 8.78
C ASN A 125 2.34 14.42 8.56
N ASN A 126 1.36 13.73 7.95
CA ASN A 126 0.03 14.30 7.77
C ASN A 126 -0.88 13.85 8.91
N ARG A 127 -1.67 14.77 9.47
CA ARG A 127 -2.71 14.48 10.46
C ARG A 127 -4.02 15.12 10.05
N ILE A 128 -5.10 14.64 10.63
CA ILE A 128 -6.42 15.27 10.56
C ILE A 128 -6.90 15.46 11.99
N ALA A 129 -7.41 16.66 12.27
CA ALA A 129 -7.90 17.07 13.57
C ALA A 129 -9.35 17.53 13.45
N ILE A 130 -10.18 17.21 14.44
CA ILE A 130 -11.61 17.51 14.47
C ILE A 130 -11.90 18.93 14.94
N ASN A 131 -11.04 19.52 15.78
CA ASN A 131 -11.21 20.84 16.38
C ASN A 131 -9.86 21.46 16.78
N SER A 132 -9.87 22.70 17.29
CA SER A 132 -8.67 23.45 17.71
C SER A 132 -7.85 22.74 18.79
N THR A 133 -8.51 22.13 19.78
CA THR A 133 -7.81 21.40 20.85
C THR A 133 -7.02 20.21 20.32
N SER A 134 -7.60 19.42 19.40
CA SER A 134 -6.87 18.33 18.73
C SER A 134 -5.69 18.86 17.92
N ILE A 135 -5.85 20.01 17.23
CA ILE A 135 -4.77 20.66 16.47
C ILE A 135 -3.60 21.00 17.40
N GLU A 136 -3.86 21.70 18.50
CA GLU A 136 -2.84 22.10 19.48
C GLU A 136 -2.10 20.88 20.04
N LEU A 137 -2.84 19.86 20.48
CA LEU A 137 -2.26 18.64 21.02
C LEU A 137 -1.40 17.89 19.99
N LEU A 138 -1.83 17.84 18.72
CA LEU A 138 -1.06 17.24 17.64
C LEU A 138 0.18 18.05 17.28
N LEU A 139 0.13 19.39 17.33
CA LEU A 139 1.30 20.23 17.07
C LEU A 139 2.35 20.08 18.18
N ASP A 140 1.90 20.02 19.44
CA ASP A 140 2.80 19.93 20.60
C ASP A 140 3.44 18.55 20.76
N ASN A 141 2.68 17.47 20.48
CA ASN A 141 3.10 16.11 20.79
C ASN A 141 3.28 15.22 19.55
N GLY A 142 2.74 15.62 18.40
CA GLY A 142 2.75 14.85 17.14
C GLY A 142 1.73 13.72 17.05
N TRP A 143 1.52 13.00 18.15
CA TRP A 143 0.59 11.88 18.25
C TRP A 143 0.21 11.60 19.71
N ASN A 144 -0.88 10.85 19.90
CA ASN A 144 -1.37 10.44 21.21
C ASN A 144 -1.04 8.96 21.48
N GLN A 145 -0.33 8.67 22.57
CA GLN A 145 0.02 7.30 22.98
C GLN A 145 -1.20 6.47 23.38
N ASP A 146 -2.23 7.13 23.89
CA ASP A 146 -3.47 6.50 24.33
C ASP A 146 -4.46 6.25 23.18
N ASN A 147 -4.14 6.72 21.97
CA ASN A 147 -4.90 6.38 20.77
C ASN A 147 -4.34 5.09 20.15
N PRO A 148 -5.01 3.93 20.32
CA PRO A 148 -4.51 2.66 19.79
C PRO A 148 -4.51 2.61 18.27
N LEU A 149 -5.23 3.53 17.61
CA LEU A 149 -5.29 3.66 16.16
C LEU A 149 -4.33 4.73 15.63
N ALA A 150 -3.44 5.29 16.44
CA ALA A 150 -2.41 6.22 15.97
C ALA A 150 -1.48 5.52 14.97
N VAL A 151 -1.71 5.80 13.67
CA VAL A 151 -0.96 5.20 12.55
C VAL A 151 0.50 5.65 12.55
N PHE A 152 0.72 6.93 12.81
CA PHE A 152 2.03 7.57 12.67
C PHE A 152 2.52 8.07 14.02
N LYS A 153 3.56 7.42 14.54
CA LYS A 153 4.11 7.65 15.89
C LYS A 153 5.33 8.55 15.85
N ASN A 154 5.21 9.69 15.18
CA ASN A 154 6.28 10.65 15.00
C ASN A 154 5.79 12.06 15.29
N GLN A 155 6.73 12.92 15.68
CA GLN A 155 6.48 14.35 15.82
C GLN A 155 6.17 15.00 14.48
N LEU A 156 5.32 16.03 14.53
CA LEU A 156 5.08 16.91 13.41
C LEU A 156 6.27 17.87 13.25
N PRO A 157 6.76 18.12 12.02
CA PRO A 157 7.85 19.07 11.82
C PRO A 157 7.42 20.50 12.17
N GLU A 158 8.38 21.35 12.56
CA GLU A 158 8.08 22.76 12.86
C GLU A 158 7.49 23.48 11.63
N GLY A 159 6.50 24.35 11.86
CA GLY A 159 5.83 25.10 10.80
C GLY A 159 4.83 24.29 9.97
N VAL A 160 4.32 23.16 10.48
CA VAL A 160 3.26 22.41 9.80
C VAL A 160 2.05 23.30 9.51
N PRO A 161 1.64 23.44 8.24
CA PRO A 161 0.47 24.24 7.91
C PRO A 161 -0.80 23.49 8.34
N VAL A 162 -1.67 24.22 9.04
CA VAL A 162 -3.01 23.81 9.43
C VAL A 162 -4.00 24.41 8.44
N LEU A 163 -4.64 23.56 7.64
CA LEU A 163 -5.47 23.98 6.51
C LEU A 163 -6.90 23.47 6.66
N ALA A 164 -7.87 24.23 6.16
CA ALA A 164 -9.19 23.67 5.89
C ALA A 164 -9.07 22.53 4.87
N VAL A 165 -10.00 21.57 4.93
CA VAL A 165 -10.01 20.43 4.01
C VAL A 165 -10.08 20.90 2.55
N SER A 166 -10.87 21.94 2.27
CA SER A 166 -10.98 22.57 0.94
C SER A 166 -9.65 23.09 0.42
N ASP A 167 -8.88 23.78 1.27
CA ASP A 167 -7.61 24.40 0.88
C ASP A 167 -6.53 23.35 0.68
N ALA A 168 -6.50 22.34 1.56
CA ALA A 168 -5.61 21.20 1.41
C ALA A 168 -5.91 20.40 0.13
N LEU A 169 -7.19 20.24 -0.22
CA LEU A 169 -7.61 19.49 -1.40
C LEU A 169 -7.03 20.06 -2.69
N VAL A 170 -7.03 21.38 -2.88
CA VAL A 170 -6.53 22.01 -4.12
C VAL A 170 -5.09 21.58 -4.40
N GLY A 171 -4.20 21.75 -3.42
CA GLY A 171 -2.79 21.42 -3.58
C GLY A 171 -2.53 19.92 -3.66
N LEU A 172 -3.28 19.10 -2.93
CA LEU A 172 -3.08 17.65 -2.91
C LEU A 172 -3.65 16.96 -4.15
N LYS A 173 -4.83 17.38 -4.63
CA LYS A 173 -5.40 16.90 -5.89
C LYS A 173 -4.44 17.15 -7.05
N ALA A 174 -3.81 18.32 -7.10
CA ALA A 174 -2.84 18.66 -8.15
C ALA A 174 -1.59 17.74 -8.15
N LYS A 175 -1.20 17.16 -7.01
CA LYS A 175 -0.10 16.17 -6.95
C LYS A 175 -0.49 14.82 -7.56
N GLY A 176 -1.78 14.54 -7.72
CA GLY A 176 -2.29 13.31 -8.31
C GLY A 176 -1.84 12.04 -7.58
N ILE A 177 -1.99 10.91 -8.28
CA ILE A 177 -1.58 9.58 -7.84
C ILE A 177 -0.18 9.28 -8.40
N SER A 178 0.75 8.85 -7.53
CA SER A 178 2.12 8.50 -7.95
C SER A 178 2.36 6.99 -8.00
N TYR A 179 1.49 6.20 -7.38
CA TYR A 179 1.68 4.77 -7.34
C TYR A 179 1.24 4.13 -8.66
N VAL A 180 2.14 3.33 -9.21
CA VAL A 180 1.83 2.44 -10.32
C VAL A 180 1.94 1.02 -9.76
N PRO A 181 0.84 0.24 -9.71
CA PRO A 181 0.92 -1.12 -9.21
C PRO A 181 1.90 -1.93 -10.07
N PRO A 182 2.68 -2.85 -9.47
CA PRO A 182 3.56 -3.71 -10.23
C PRO A 182 2.73 -4.48 -11.26
N SER A 183 3.22 -4.52 -12.50
CA SER A 183 2.56 -5.22 -13.58
C SER A 183 2.43 -6.71 -13.25
N THR A 184 1.25 -7.29 -13.49
CA THR A 184 1.05 -8.74 -13.37
C THR A 184 2.00 -9.52 -14.29
N ALA A 185 2.46 -8.90 -15.38
CA ALA A 185 3.48 -9.45 -16.27
C ALA A 185 4.83 -9.66 -15.56
N PHE A 186 5.17 -8.86 -14.54
CA PHE A 186 6.40 -9.05 -13.78
C PHE A 186 6.40 -10.38 -13.03
N ILE A 187 5.32 -10.68 -12.29
CA ILE A 187 5.19 -11.97 -11.60
C ILE A 187 5.04 -13.12 -12.59
N GLY A 188 4.23 -12.93 -13.65
CA GLY A 188 4.13 -13.91 -14.73
C GLY A 188 5.48 -14.25 -15.35
N GLY A 189 6.35 -13.24 -15.52
CA GLY A 189 7.72 -13.41 -16.01
C GLY A 189 8.59 -14.24 -15.08
N ILE A 190 8.56 -13.99 -13.76
CA ILE A 190 9.31 -14.78 -12.77
C ILE A 190 8.86 -16.24 -12.79
N ALA A 191 7.56 -16.49 -12.81
CA ALA A 191 7.00 -17.84 -12.85
C ALA A 191 7.42 -18.57 -14.14
N LEU A 192 7.33 -17.90 -15.30
CA LEU A 192 7.73 -18.45 -16.60
C LEU A 192 9.22 -18.83 -16.61
N VAL A 193 10.10 -17.96 -16.13
CA VAL A 193 11.54 -18.22 -16.05
C VAL A 193 11.83 -19.41 -15.14
N GLY A 194 11.16 -19.50 -13.98
CA GLY A 194 11.28 -20.64 -13.07
C GLY A 194 10.91 -21.96 -13.75
N ILE A 195 9.80 -21.99 -14.50
CA ILE A 195 9.38 -23.17 -15.27
C ILE A 195 10.41 -23.54 -16.33
N LEU A 196 10.94 -22.57 -17.08
CA LEU A 196 11.95 -22.79 -18.11
C LEU A 196 13.24 -23.40 -17.55
N VAL A 197 13.72 -22.89 -16.40
CA VAL A 197 14.92 -23.42 -15.73
C VAL A 197 14.71 -24.88 -15.31
N LEU A 198 13.54 -25.22 -14.75
CA LEU A 198 13.22 -26.58 -14.36
C LEU A 198 13.16 -27.53 -15.57
N LEU A 199 12.52 -27.11 -16.66
CA LEU A 199 12.43 -27.90 -17.90
C LEU A 199 13.82 -28.14 -18.52
N ILE A 200 14.65 -27.10 -18.63
CA ILE A 200 16.01 -27.22 -19.16
C ILE A 200 16.86 -28.13 -18.27
N GLY A 201 16.80 -27.95 -16.95
CA GLY A 201 17.50 -28.80 -15.98
C GLY A 201 17.11 -30.27 -16.09
N PHE A 202 15.81 -30.56 -16.27
CA PHE A 202 15.31 -31.92 -16.46
C PHE A 202 15.80 -32.54 -17.78
N VAL A 203 15.76 -31.79 -18.89
CA VAL A 203 16.26 -32.26 -20.20
C VAL A 203 17.77 -32.52 -20.14
N ALA A 204 18.54 -31.61 -19.54
CA ALA A 204 19.98 -31.78 -19.36
C ALA A 204 20.30 -33.01 -18.51
N TRP A 205 19.56 -33.23 -17.42
CA TRP A 205 19.72 -34.41 -16.58
C TRP A 205 19.44 -35.71 -17.33
N ARG A 206 18.35 -35.79 -18.11
CA ARG A 206 18.05 -36.99 -18.90
C ARG A 206 19.15 -37.29 -19.91
N LYS A 207 19.72 -36.26 -20.55
CA LYS A 207 20.84 -36.44 -21.49
C LYS A 207 22.11 -36.95 -20.79
N LEU A 208 22.47 -36.37 -19.65
CA LEU A 208 23.66 -36.77 -18.89
C LEU A 208 23.53 -38.15 -18.22
N SER A 209 22.30 -38.58 -17.93
CA SER A 209 22.03 -39.86 -17.26
C SER A 209 21.77 -41.01 -18.24
N ALA A 210 21.72 -40.74 -19.55
CA ALA A 210 21.54 -41.77 -20.55
C ALA A 210 22.75 -42.73 -20.53
N PRO A 211 22.55 -44.06 -20.54
CA PRO A 211 23.65 -45.01 -20.56
C PRO A 211 24.50 -44.78 -21.81
N VAL A 212 25.82 -44.65 -21.63
CA VAL A 212 26.77 -44.59 -22.74
C VAL A 212 26.61 -45.88 -23.53
N LYS A 213 26.12 -45.79 -24.77
CA LYS A 213 26.06 -46.95 -25.66
C LYS A 213 27.50 -47.42 -25.87
N ALA A 214 27.89 -48.49 -25.18
CA ALA A 214 29.19 -49.11 -25.39
C ALA A 214 29.27 -49.51 -26.86
N THR A 215 30.12 -48.84 -27.62
CA THR A 215 30.37 -49.20 -29.02
C THR A 215 31.19 -50.48 -28.99
N VAL A 216 30.53 -51.62 -29.17
CA VAL A 216 31.21 -52.91 -29.28
C VAL A 216 32.02 -52.87 -30.58
N LYS A 217 33.34 -52.72 -30.46
CA LYS A 217 34.25 -52.98 -31.58
C LYS A 217 34.28 -54.48 -31.82
N THR A 218 33.59 -54.94 -32.86
CA THR A 218 33.82 -56.26 -33.44
C THR A 218 35.16 -56.24 -34.16
N ASN A 219 36.13 -56.98 -33.65
CA ASN A 219 37.36 -57.34 -34.35
C ASN A 219 37.11 -58.58 -35.21
#